data_AF-A0A7X4CKD2-F1
#
_entry.id   AF-A0A7X4CKD2-F1
#
_cell.length_a   1.000
_cell.length_b   1.000
_cell.length_c   1.000
_cell.angle_alpha   90.00
_cell.angle_beta   90.00
_cell.angle_gamma   90.00
#
_symmetry.space_group_name_H-M   'P 1'
#
loop_
_entity.id
_entity.type
_entity.pdbx_description
1 polymer ?
#
loop_
_entity_poly.entity_id
_entity_poly.type
_entity_poly.pdbx_seq_one_letter_code
_entity_poly.pdbx_strand_id
1 'polypeptide(L)'
;MRLFLKRALLALLLLALVLYGAFALTSHPVEPHPYFASGDVLVIAHRGGKGLAPENTLAAFAHSAALGVDVLEMDLRQSSDGALVVLHDRRVDRTTNGQGAADSLSLAQLKQLDAGYRFSLDGQTFPYRGQGVSIPT
;
A
#
# COMPACT_ATOMS: atom_id res chain seq x y z
N MET A 1 42.59 11.34 -33.66
CA MET A 1 41.80 11.05 -32.45
C MET A 1 40.51 11.89 -32.32
N ARG A 2 40.55 13.23 -32.36
CA ARG A 2 39.35 14.09 -32.19
C ARG A 2 38.25 13.93 -33.26
N LEU A 3 38.59 13.69 -34.52
CA LEU A 3 37.62 13.51 -35.60
C LEU A 3 36.87 12.16 -35.51
N PHE A 4 37.59 11.10 -35.14
CA PHE A 4 37.02 9.77 -34.89
C PHE A 4 36.01 9.81 -33.74
N LEU A 5 36.36 10.49 -32.63
CA LEU A 5 35.49 10.66 -31.48
C LEU A 5 34.18 11.41 -31.82
N LYS A 6 34.26 12.46 -32.65
CA LYS A 6 33.07 13.21 -33.12
C LYS A 6 32.16 12.34 -34.00
N ARG A 7 32.73 11.51 -34.88
CA ARG A 7 31.96 10.59 -35.74
C ARG A 7 31.29 9.49 -34.92
N ALA A 8 32.00 8.93 -33.95
CA ALA A 8 31.44 7.95 -33.01
C ALA A 8 30.29 8.55 -32.19
N LEU A 9 30.44 9.78 -31.70
CA LEU A 9 29.38 10.48 -30.96
C LEU A 9 28.14 10.74 -31.84
N LEU A 10 28.33 11.22 -33.07
CA LEU A 10 27.23 11.42 -34.02
C LEU A 10 26.50 10.11 -34.35
N ALA A 11 27.24 9.01 -34.55
CA ALA A 11 26.64 7.70 -34.80
C ALA A 11 25.83 7.20 -33.60
N LEU A 12 26.32 7.40 -32.36
CA LEU A 12 25.58 7.07 -31.15
C LEU A 12 24.32 7.92 -30.97
N LEU A 13 24.39 9.22 -31.28
CA LEU A 13 23.22 10.10 -31.23
C LEU A 13 22.17 9.71 -32.27
N LEU A 14 22.58 9.38 -33.50
CA LEU A 14 21.69 8.87 -34.54
C LEU A 14 21.06 7.53 -34.13
N LEU A 15 21.84 6.61 -33.56
CA LEU A 15 21.32 5.35 -33.04
C LEU A 15 20.30 5.59 -31.92
N ALA A 16 20.59 6.47 -30.97
CA ALA A 16 19.66 6.82 -29.90
C ALA A 16 18.37 7.43 -30.44
N LEU A 17 18.45 8.29 -31.47
CA LEU A 17 17.28 8.89 -32.11
C LEU A 17 16.43 7.83 -32.85
N VAL A 18 17.07 6.89 -33.54
CA VAL A 18 16.38 5.78 -34.21
C VAL A 18 15.70 4.88 -33.19
N LEU A 19 16.39 4.53 -32.09
CA LEU A 19 15.82 3.74 -31.01
C LEU A 19 14.64 4.46 -30.36
N TYR A 20 14.78 5.76 -30.05
CA TYR A 20 13.68 6.57 -29.52
C TYR A 20 12.50 6.62 -30.48
N GLY A 21 12.74 6.83 -31.78
CA GLY A 21 11.69 6.83 -32.80
C GLY A 21 10.97 5.49 -32.90
N ALA A 22 11.71 4.38 -32.84
CA ALA A 22 11.14 3.03 -32.81
C ALA A 22 10.30 2.79 -31.55
N PHE A 23 10.79 3.20 -30.37
CA PHE A 23 10.01 3.16 -29.14
C PHE A 23 8.74 4.02 -29.25
N ALA A 24 8.84 5.25 -29.74
CA ALA A 24 7.68 6.14 -29.86
C ALA A 24 6.61 5.60 -30.83
N LEU A 25 7.02 4.94 -31.91
CA LEU A 25 6.10 4.35 -32.90
C LEU A 25 5.45 3.04 -32.42
N THR A 26 6.08 2.32 -31.49
CA THR A 26 5.61 1.03 -30.97
C THR A 26 5.03 1.12 -29.55
N SER A 27 5.14 2.28 -28.91
CA SER A 27 4.54 2.53 -27.61
C SER A 27 3.03 2.67 -27.78
N HIS A 28 2.30 1.73 -27.22
CA HIS A 28 0.85 1.82 -27.05
C HIS A 28 0.53 2.12 -25.58
N PRO A 29 -0.52 2.89 -25.29
CA PRO A 29 -1.04 2.99 -23.94
C PRO A 29 -1.26 1.59 -23.38
N VAL A 30 -0.92 1.39 -22.10
CA VAL A 30 -1.34 0.17 -21.41
C VAL A 30 -2.86 0.12 -21.45
N GLU A 31 -3.41 -1.03 -21.83
CA GLU A 31 -4.86 -1.24 -21.83
C GLU A 31 -5.44 -0.84 -20.48
N PRO A 32 -6.57 -0.10 -20.44
CA PRO A 32 -7.19 0.27 -19.19
C PRO A 32 -7.38 -0.96 -18.30
N HIS A 33 -6.82 -0.92 -17.10
CA HIS A 33 -7.01 -2.02 -16.15
C HIS A 33 -8.52 -2.20 -15.92
N PRO A 34 -9.07 -3.43 -15.91
CA PRO A 34 -10.52 -3.66 -15.79
C PRO A 34 -11.18 -2.91 -14.63
N TYR A 35 -10.43 -2.70 -13.55
CA TYR A 35 -10.81 -1.87 -12.41
C TYR A 35 -11.24 -0.44 -12.76
N PHE A 36 -10.67 0.18 -13.80
CA PHE A 36 -11.01 1.54 -14.27
C PHE A 36 -11.97 1.54 -15.47
N ALA A 37 -12.47 0.38 -15.88
CA ALA A 37 -13.19 0.25 -17.14
C ALA A 37 -14.66 0.69 -17.08
N SER A 38 -15.28 0.70 -15.88
CA SER A 38 -16.73 0.95 -15.76
C SER A 38 -17.12 2.42 -15.92
N GLY A 39 -16.20 3.35 -15.69
CA GLY A 39 -16.48 4.80 -15.70
C GLY A 39 -17.29 5.28 -14.49
N ASP A 40 -17.59 4.40 -13.54
CA ASP A 40 -18.33 4.71 -12.32
C ASP A 40 -17.45 5.39 -11.27
N VAL A 41 -18.08 6.14 -10.37
CA VAL A 41 -17.42 6.64 -9.16
C VAL A 41 -17.35 5.50 -8.14
N LEU A 42 -16.15 4.98 -7.89
CA LEU A 42 -15.91 3.90 -6.94
C LEU A 42 -15.77 4.43 -5.50
N VAL A 43 -16.40 3.74 -4.55
CA VAL A 43 -16.24 3.92 -3.12
C VAL A 43 -15.11 3.04 -2.62
N ILE A 44 -13.98 3.68 -2.30
CA ILE A 44 -12.77 3.01 -1.80
C ILE A 44 -12.70 3.17 -0.28
N ALA A 45 -12.76 2.05 0.44
CA ALA A 45 -12.61 2.02 1.90
C ALA A 45 -11.14 2.18 2.29
N HIS A 46 -10.70 3.44 2.41
CA HIS A 46 -9.36 3.81 2.85
C HIS A 46 -9.02 3.17 4.20
N ARG A 47 -7.97 2.34 4.21
CA ARG A 47 -7.46 1.48 5.28
C ARG A 47 -8.51 0.56 5.85
N GLY A 48 -9.36 0.02 4.99
CA GLY A 48 -10.50 -0.80 5.36
C GLY A 48 -11.66 -0.05 6.01
N GLY A 49 -11.73 1.28 5.90
CA GLY A 49 -12.79 2.08 6.52
C GLY A 49 -12.36 2.80 7.78
N LYS A 50 -11.16 3.42 7.75
CA LYS A 50 -10.65 4.26 8.84
C LYS A 50 -11.72 5.23 9.33
N GLY A 51 -11.99 5.21 10.63
CA GLY A 51 -13.01 6.07 11.27
C GLY A 51 -14.34 5.35 11.52
N LEU A 52 -14.55 4.16 10.96
CA LEU A 52 -15.69 3.29 11.29
C LEU A 52 -15.29 2.12 12.20
N ALA A 53 -14.05 1.65 12.05
CA ALA A 53 -13.43 0.57 12.82
C ALA A 53 -11.90 0.76 12.85
N PRO A 54 -11.14 -0.02 13.63
CA PRO A 54 -9.68 0.09 13.69
C PRO A 54 -9.06 -0.12 12.30
N GLU A 55 -8.37 0.90 11.79
CA GLU A 55 -7.81 0.90 10.44
C GLU A 55 -6.92 -0.32 10.18
N ASN A 56 -6.92 -0.84 8.94
CA ASN A 56 -6.06 -1.95 8.50
C ASN A 56 -6.26 -3.25 9.31
N THR A 57 -7.48 -3.53 9.77
CA THR A 57 -7.84 -4.76 10.49
C THR A 57 -8.96 -5.52 9.79
N LEU A 58 -9.06 -6.83 10.03
CA LEU A 58 -10.17 -7.65 9.51
C LEU A 58 -11.54 -7.15 9.97
N ALA A 59 -11.62 -6.56 11.17
CA ALA A 59 -12.85 -5.95 11.67
C ALA A 59 -13.30 -4.76 10.80
N ALA A 60 -12.35 -3.91 10.39
CA ALA A 60 -12.66 -2.79 9.50
C ALA A 60 -13.04 -3.27 8.10
N PHE A 61 -12.27 -4.20 7.53
CA PHE A 61 -12.59 -4.77 6.22
C PHE A 61 -13.98 -5.44 6.20
N ALA A 62 -14.32 -6.22 7.23
CA ALA A 62 -15.64 -6.84 7.34
C ALA A 62 -16.76 -5.79 7.45
N HIS A 63 -16.54 -4.73 8.23
CA HIS A 63 -17.49 -3.63 8.37
C HIS A 63 -17.71 -2.91 7.02
N SER A 64 -16.64 -2.51 6.34
CA SER A 64 -16.74 -1.85 5.03
C SER A 64 -17.33 -2.76 3.96
N ALA A 65 -17.00 -4.05 3.94
CA ALA A 65 -17.63 -5.01 3.03
C ALA A 65 -19.15 -5.12 3.26
N ALA A 66 -19.59 -5.12 4.52
CA ALA A 66 -21.02 -5.13 4.86
C ALA A 66 -21.75 -3.84 4.45
N LEU A 67 -21.04 -2.71 4.30
CA LEU A 67 -21.59 -1.45 3.77
C LEU A 67 -21.71 -1.45 2.23
N GLY A 68 -21.16 -2.45 1.55
CA GLY A 68 -21.21 -2.54 0.09
C GLY A 68 -20.25 -1.59 -0.62
N VAL A 69 -19.08 -1.31 -0.03
CA VAL A 69 -18.02 -0.56 -0.73
C VAL A 69 -17.52 -1.34 -1.94
N ASP A 70 -17.07 -0.63 -2.97
CA ASP A 70 -16.55 -1.25 -4.19
C ASP A 70 -15.16 -1.86 -3.96
N VAL A 71 -14.36 -1.23 -3.09
CA VAL A 71 -12.94 -1.55 -2.94
C VAL A 71 -12.49 -1.45 -1.49
N LEU A 72 -11.74 -2.45 -1.04
CA LEU A 72 -11.01 -2.42 0.24
C LEU A 72 -9.56 -2.01 -0.03
N GLU A 73 -9.14 -0.88 0.52
CA GLU A 73 -7.76 -0.42 0.43
C GLU A 73 -7.01 -0.78 1.72
N MET A 74 -5.74 -1.14 1.57
CA MET A 74 -4.88 -1.54 2.67
C MET A 74 -3.43 -1.15 2.40
N ASP A 75 -2.71 -0.87 3.49
CA ASP A 75 -1.30 -0.54 3.46
C ASP A 75 -0.45 -1.73 3.90
N LEU A 76 0.73 -1.90 3.31
CA LEU A 76 1.63 -3.01 3.62
C LEU A 76 2.95 -2.54 4.24
N ARG A 77 3.45 -3.32 5.20
CA ARG A 77 4.81 -3.27 5.74
C ARG A 77 5.41 -4.66 5.76
N GLN A 78 6.74 -4.72 5.85
CA GLN A 78 7.47 -5.97 6.02
C GLN A 78 7.95 -6.09 7.47
N SER A 79 7.82 -7.29 8.04
CA SER A 79 8.38 -7.66 9.36
C SER A 79 9.88 -7.95 9.26
N SER A 80 10.56 -8.09 10.41
CA SER A 80 11.99 -8.39 10.46
C SER A 80 12.37 -9.77 9.90
N ASP A 81 11.43 -10.71 9.90
CA ASP A 81 11.52 -12.05 9.31
C ASP A 81 10.92 -12.14 7.89
N GLY A 82 10.60 -11.00 7.28
CA GLY A 82 10.30 -10.88 5.86
C GLY A 82 8.82 -11.05 5.47
N ALA A 83 7.92 -11.27 6.42
CA ALA A 83 6.49 -11.38 6.16
C ALA A 83 5.85 -10.02 5.86
N LEU A 84 4.86 -10.00 4.97
CA LEU A 84 4.01 -8.82 4.76
C LEU A 84 2.93 -8.77 5.83
N VAL A 85 2.68 -7.56 6.34
CA VAL A 85 1.65 -7.27 7.32
C VAL A 85 0.87 -6.03 6.91
N VAL A 86 -0.40 -5.98 7.29
CA VAL A 86 -1.31 -4.89 6.94
C VAL A 86 -1.20 -3.78 7.99
N LEU A 87 -0.46 -2.72 7.67
CA LEU A 87 -0.14 -1.61 8.58
C LEU A 87 0.26 -0.36 7.79
N HIS A 88 -0.32 0.80 8.12
CA HIS A 88 0.01 2.05 7.42
C HIS A 88 1.38 2.60 7.82
N ASP A 89 1.58 2.81 9.12
CA ASP A 89 2.74 3.52 9.62
C ASP A 89 4.00 2.65 9.56
N ARG A 90 5.18 3.27 9.53
CA ARG A 90 6.45 2.55 9.75
C ARG A 90 6.51 1.92 11.15
N ARG A 91 5.81 2.53 12.11
CA ARG A 91 5.85 2.19 13.53
C ARG A 91 4.47 1.74 14.02
N VAL A 92 4.45 0.84 15.00
CA VAL A 92 3.21 0.26 15.54
C VAL A 92 2.54 1.13 16.61
N ASP A 93 3.23 2.16 17.10
CA ASP A 93 2.91 2.93 18.31
C ASP A 93 1.53 3.62 18.25
N ARG A 94 1.13 4.12 17.07
CA ARG A 94 -0.10 4.92 16.92
C ARG A 94 -1.37 4.07 16.96
N THR A 95 -1.33 2.85 16.44
CA THR A 95 -2.52 2.01 16.23
C THR A 95 -2.59 0.82 17.18
N THR A 96 -1.50 0.52 17.90
CA THR A 96 -1.42 -0.66 18.76
C THR A 96 -1.10 -0.34 20.23
N ASN A 97 -1.01 -1.38 21.04
CA ASN A 97 -0.42 -1.37 22.38
C ASN A 97 1.11 -1.53 22.40
N GLY A 98 1.75 -1.75 21.25
CA GLY A 98 3.19 -1.93 21.12
C GLY A 98 3.95 -0.63 20.84
N GLN A 99 5.26 -0.75 20.70
CA GLN A 99 6.14 0.33 20.25
C GLN A 99 7.23 -0.24 19.34
N GLY A 100 7.73 0.57 18.41
CA GLY A 100 8.85 0.23 17.56
C GLY A 100 8.49 0.20 16.07
N ALA A 101 9.51 0.06 15.24
CA ALA A 101 9.33 -0.05 13.79
C ALA A 101 8.90 -1.48 13.42
N ALA A 102 7.96 -1.60 12.48
CA ALA A 102 7.45 -2.89 12.04
C ALA A 102 8.56 -3.78 11.45
N ASP A 103 9.51 -3.17 10.73
CA ASP A 103 10.71 -3.80 10.16
C ASP A 103 11.69 -4.35 11.21
N SER A 104 11.48 -4.04 12.49
CA SER A 104 12.31 -4.47 13.61
C SER A 104 11.63 -5.55 14.47
N LEU A 105 10.38 -5.93 14.14
CA LEU A 105 9.58 -6.92 14.85
C LEU A 105 9.32 -8.13 13.95
N SER A 106 9.44 -9.34 14.50
CA SER A 106 9.05 -10.58 13.80
C SER A 106 7.54 -10.63 13.60
N LEU A 107 7.07 -11.44 12.64
CA LEU A 107 5.65 -11.67 12.44
C LEU A 107 4.96 -12.13 13.74
N ALA A 108 5.59 -13.04 14.48
CA ALA A 108 5.07 -13.54 15.74
C ALA A 108 4.87 -12.40 16.76
N GLN A 109 5.82 -11.46 16.87
CA GLN A 109 5.70 -10.29 17.75
C GLN A 109 4.59 -9.34 17.28
N LEU A 110 4.51 -9.07 15.98
CA LEU A 110 3.47 -8.20 15.41
C LEU A 110 2.05 -8.76 15.64
N LYS A 111 1.88 -10.08 15.55
CA LYS A 111 0.59 -10.74 15.79
C LYS A 111 0.13 -10.70 17.25
N GLN A 112 1.02 -10.46 18.20
CA GLN A 112 0.65 -10.27 19.62
C GLN A 112 0.13 -8.86 19.93
N LEU A 113 0.29 -7.91 19.00
CA LEU A 113 -0.16 -6.54 19.21
C LEU A 113 -1.67 -6.43 19.01
N ASP A 114 -2.30 -5.67 19.90
CA ASP A 114 -3.72 -5.31 19.81
C ASP A 114 -3.86 -4.10 18.88
N ALA A 115 -4.28 -4.34 17.64
CA ALA A 115 -4.52 -3.30 16.62
C ALA A 115 -5.84 -2.53 16.83
N GLY A 116 -6.66 -2.94 17.79
CA GLY A 116 -7.83 -2.19 18.26
C GLY A 116 -7.53 -1.24 19.42
N TYR A 117 -6.34 -1.33 20.02
CA TYR A 117 -6.04 -0.72 21.32
C TYR A 117 -6.24 0.80 21.37
N ARG A 118 -5.95 1.50 20.27
CA ARG A 118 -5.98 2.97 20.16
C ARG A 118 -7.24 3.51 19.47
N PHE A 119 -8.10 2.64 18.94
CA PHE A 119 -9.29 3.07 18.22
C PHE A 119 -10.35 3.60 19.19
N SER A 120 -10.80 4.82 18.93
CA SER A 120 -11.86 5.50 19.67
C SER A 120 -12.59 6.46 18.74
N LEU A 121 -13.92 6.52 18.83
CA LEU A 121 -14.75 7.45 18.07
C LEU A 121 -14.97 8.78 18.82
N ASP A 122 -14.99 8.73 20.15
CA ASP A 122 -15.29 9.85 21.04
C ASP A 122 -14.04 10.33 21.81
N GLY A 123 -12.90 9.65 21.65
CA GLY A 123 -11.67 9.88 22.41
C GLY A 123 -11.72 9.40 23.87
N GLN A 124 -12.82 8.80 24.31
CA GLN A 124 -13.06 8.39 25.70
C GLN A 124 -13.22 6.87 25.82
N THR A 125 -13.93 6.25 24.88
CA THR A 125 -14.23 4.82 24.86
C THR A 125 -13.39 4.10 23.80
N PHE A 126 -12.99 2.85 24.09
CA PHE A 126 -12.13 2.05 23.23
C PHE A 126 -12.76 0.68 22.95
N PRO A 127 -13.81 0.62 22.10
CA PRO A 127 -14.66 -0.56 21.98
C PRO A 127 -13.95 -1.81 21.44
N TYR A 128 -12.82 -1.64 20.75
CA TYR A 128 -12.05 -2.75 20.16
C TYR A 128 -10.85 -3.17 21.01
N ARG A 129 -10.53 -2.43 22.08
CA ARG A 129 -9.39 -2.75 22.95
C ARG A 129 -9.64 -4.08 23.64
N GLY A 130 -8.67 -5.00 23.54
CA GLY A 130 -8.75 -6.32 24.17
C GLY A 130 -9.74 -7.29 23.51
N GLN A 131 -10.28 -6.96 22.33
CA GLN A 131 -11.25 -7.81 21.61
C GLN A 131 -10.58 -8.81 20.64
N GLY A 132 -9.26 -9.00 20.73
CA GLY A 132 -8.52 -9.91 19.85
C GLY A 132 -8.28 -9.37 18.43
N VAL A 133 -8.40 -8.05 18.23
CA VAL A 133 -8.09 -7.41 16.94
C VAL A 133 -6.57 -7.39 16.74
N SER A 134 -6.07 -8.18 15.81
CA SER A 134 -4.64 -8.30 15.50
C SER A 134 -4.27 -7.63 14.17
N ILE A 135 -2.97 -7.39 13.97
CA ILE A 135 -2.41 -6.94 12.68
C ILE A 135 -2.54 -8.07 11.65
N PRO A 136 -3.28 -7.90 10.53
CA PRO A 136 -3.39 -8.92 9.49
C PRO A 136 -2.08 -9.15 8.72
N THR A 137 -2.03 -10.27 7.99
CA THR A 137 -0.99 -10.66 7.03
C THR A 137 -1.60 -10.75 5.66
#